data_AF-A0A401VUW1-F1
#
_entry.id   AF-A0A401VUW1-F1
#
_cell.length_a   1.000
_cell.length_b   1.000
_cell.length_c   1.000
_cell.angle_alpha   90.00
_cell.angle_beta   90.00
_cell.angle_gamma   90.00
#
_symmetry.space_group_name_H-M   'P 1'
#
loop_
_entity.id
_entity.type
_entity.pdbx_description
1 polymer ?
#
loop_
_entity_poly.entity_id
_entity_poly.type
_entity_poly.pdbx_seq_one_letter_code
_entity_poly.pdbx_strand_id
1 'polypeptide(L)'
;MNVKDAVAREAVLRALLDAIGTAYQQARAEAQQLLDAAAQDHGLRQVAAALPDGRQVAVVSLTGSTAEAQVTDERAFTRWVAAEYPTEVERRFVTTVRPAFAERILQDLTATGRTAWTDPQTGVLHEVPGVRIAPRRARTHSVRFARTGRADIARAWHDGHLTALALPHLPADPGKSP
;
A
#
# COMPACT_ATOMS: atom_id res chain seq x y z
N MET A 1 -15.28 0.76 -26.55
CA MET A 1 -13.91 0.46 -26.10
C MET A 1 -13.75 -1.05 -26.12
N ASN A 2 -12.80 -1.58 -26.89
CA ASN A 2 -12.57 -3.02 -26.98
C ASN A 2 -11.50 -3.48 -25.96
N VAL A 3 -11.30 -4.79 -25.80
CA VAL A 3 -10.31 -5.36 -24.86
C VAL A 3 -8.89 -4.89 -25.17
N LYS A 4 -8.50 -4.79 -26.45
CA LYS A 4 -7.18 -4.33 -26.86
C LYS A 4 -6.93 -2.88 -26.44
N ASP A 5 -7.91 -2.01 -26.64
CA ASP A 5 -7.83 -0.59 -26.25
C ASP A 5 -7.70 -0.46 -24.72
N ALA A 6 -8.46 -1.26 -23.97
CA ALA A 6 -8.44 -1.26 -22.52
C ALA A 6 -7.08 -1.70 -21.96
N VAL A 7 -6.50 -2.80 -22.45
CA VAL A 7 -5.19 -3.27 -21.99
C VAL A 7 -4.05 -2.35 -22.45
N ALA A 8 -4.16 -1.75 -23.65
CA ALA A 8 -3.19 -0.76 -24.12
C ALA A 8 -3.21 0.49 -23.23
N ARG A 9 -4.40 1.00 -22.90
CA ARG A 9 -4.58 2.13 -21.98
C ARG A 9 -4.01 1.82 -20.60
N GLU A 10 -4.29 0.64 -20.05
CA GLU A 10 -3.74 0.21 -18.76
C GLU A 10 -2.20 0.16 -18.77
N ALA A 11 -1.60 -0.43 -19.82
CA ALA A 11 -0.14 -0.52 -19.94
C ALA A 11 0.51 0.87 -20.03
N VAL A 12 -0.08 1.78 -20.82
CA VAL A 12 0.39 3.17 -20.92
C VAL A 12 0.29 3.87 -19.57
N LEU A 13 -0.87 3.83 -18.92
CA LEU A 13 -1.07 4.46 -17.61
C LEU A 13 -0.12 3.90 -16.55
N ARG A 14 0.13 2.59 -16.56
CA ARG A 14 1.08 1.96 -15.63
C ARG A 14 2.51 2.47 -15.86
N ALA A 15 2.94 2.58 -17.11
CA ALA A 15 4.26 3.10 -17.43
C ALA A 15 4.43 4.57 -17.01
N LEU A 16 3.40 5.40 -17.27
CA LEU A 16 3.38 6.80 -16.87
C LEU A 16 3.37 6.95 -15.34
N LEU A 17 2.58 6.15 -14.63
CA LEU A 17 2.53 6.15 -13.17
C LEU A 17 3.91 5.83 -12.56
N ASP A 18 4.60 4.82 -13.09
CA ASP A 18 5.93 4.45 -12.59
C ASP A 18 6.95 5.58 -12.84
N ALA A 19 6.90 6.22 -14.03
CA ALA A 19 7.78 7.32 -14.38
C ALA A 19 7.51 8.59 -13.55
N ILE A 20 6.25 9.02 -13.47
CA ILE A 20 5.83 10.17 -12.66
C ILE A 20 6.09 9.92 -11.18
N GLY A 21 5.83 8.70 -10.69
CA GLY A 21 6.10 8.31 -9.31
C GLY A 21 7.59 8.44 -8.97
N THR A 22 8.48 8.01 -9.88
CA THR A 22 9.93 8.16 -9.70
C THR A 22 10.33 9.64 -9.65
N ALA A 23 9.87 10.44 -10.63
CA ALA A 23 10.17 11.87 -10.68
C ALA A 23 9.62 12.63 -9.46
N TYR A 24 8.42 12.27 -8.98
CA TYR A 24 7.82 12.84 -7.78
C TYR A 24 8.67 12.55 -6.53
N GLN A 25 9.17 11.32 -6.37
CA GLN A 25 10.00 10.98 -5.20
C GLN A 25 11.33 11.73 -5.22
N GLN A 26 11.95 11.90 -6.40
CA GLN A 26 13.16 12.71 -6.55
C GLN A 26 12.89 14.17 -6.18
N ALA A 27 11.87 14.79 -6.79
CA ALA A 27 11.49 16.17 -6.49
C ALA A 27 11.10 16.37 -5.02
N ARG A 28 10.44 15.39 -4.40
CA ARG A 28 10.10 15.41 -2.97
C ARG A 28 11.36 15.38 -2.09
N ALA A 29 12.33 14.53 -2.41
CA ALA A 29 13.57 14.43 -1.67
C ALA A 29 14.39 15.73 -1.76
N GLU A 30 14.49 16.31 -2.96
CA GLU A 30 15.15 17.60 -3.19
C GLU A 30 14.45 18.73 -2.42
N ALA A 31 13.11 18.81 -2.51
CA ALA A 31 12.34 19.81 -1.78
C ALA A 31 12.50 19.67 -0.26
N GLN A 32 12.54 18.45 0.26
CA GLN A 32 12.77 18.21 1.69
C GLN A 32 14.14 18.73 2.14
N GLN A 33 15.21 18.41 1.39
CA GLN A 33 16.57 18.88 1.71
C GLN A 33 16.66 20.40 1.74
N LEU A 34 16.05 21.08 0.77
CA LEU A 34 16.04 22.55 0.69
C LEU A 34 15.20 23.18 1.81
N LEU A 35 14.06 22.58 2.14
CA LEU A 35 13.23 23.04 3.25
C LEU A 35 13.93 22.87 4.59
N ASP A 36 14.62 21.75 4.82
CA ASP A 36 15.39 21.51 6.04
C ASP A 36 16.51 22.53 6.19
N ALA A 37 17.25 22.82 5.11
CA ALA A 37 18.27 23.87 5.12
C ALA A 37 17.68 25.26 5.41
N ALA A 38 16.59 25.63 4.72
CA ALA A 38 15.91 26.92 4.94
C ALA A 38 15.32 27.06 6.35
N ALA A 39 14.87 25.97 6.95
CA ALA A 39 14.38 25.94 8.32
C ALA A 39 15.51 26.17 9.34
N GLN A 40 16.70 25.61 9.10
CA GLN A 40 17.88 25.82 9.95
C GLN A 40 18.41 27.25 9.84
N ASP A 41 18.54 27.77 8.62
CA ASP A 41 19.20 29.06 8.37
C ASP A 41 18.30 30.26 8.65
N HIS A 42 16.99 30.13 8.38
CA HIS A 42 16.05 31.26 8.35
C HIS A 42 14.75 31.00 9.12
N GLY A 43 14.59 29.83 9.74
CA GLY A 43 13.34 29.47 10.43
C GLY A 43 12.14 29.30 9.50
N LEU A 44 12.36 29.22 8.18
CA LEU A 44 11.30 29.07 7.20
C LEU A 44 10.71 27.67 7.27
N ARG A 45 9.41 27.56 7.60
CA ARG A 45 8.72 26.27 7.76
C ARG A 45 7.68 25.98 6.69
N GLN A 46 7.35 26.95 5.84
CA GLN A 46 6.33 26.80 4.81
C GLN A 46 6.72 27.56 3.55
N VAL A 47 6.46 26.96 2.39
CA VAL A 47 6.71 27.57 1.08
C VAL A 47 5.50 27.36 0.18
N ALA A 48 5.01 28.43 -0.43
CA ALA A 48 3.95 28.37 -1.44
C ALA A 48 4.52 27.84 -2.77
N ALA A 49 3.88 26.82 -3.34
CA ALA A 49 4.15 26.37 -4.69
C ALA A 49 3.19 27.10 -5.65
N ALA A 50 3.75 27.76 -6.66
CA ALA A 50 2.99 28.49 -7.67
C ALA A 50 3.29 27.94 -9.07
N LEU A 51 2.29 28.05 -9.94
CA LEU A 51 2.45 27.83 -11.38
C LEU A 51 3.34 28.93 -12.00
N PRO A 52 3.87 28.71 -13.22
CA PRO A 52 4.64 29.73 -13.94
C PRO A 52 3.87 31.04 -14.19
N ASP A 53 2.53 30.98 -14.19
CA ASP A 53 1.65 32.16 -14.30
C ASP A 53 1.43 32.89 -12.95
N GLY A 54 2.11 32.47 -11.89
CA GLY A 54 2.06 33.07 -10.56
C GLY A 54 0.91 32.58 -9.69
N ARG A 55 -0.01 31.75 -10.20
CA ARG A 55 -1.11 31.22 -9.37
C ARG A 55 -0.58 30.17 -8.40
N GLN A 56 -0.82 30.40 -7.11
CA GLN A 56 -0.50 29.44 -6.08
C GLN A 56 -1.37 28.18 -6.20
N VAL A 57 -0.75 27.01 -6.13
CA VAL A 57 -1.42 25.70 -6.25
C VAL A 57 -1.27 24.82 -5.02
N ALA A 58 -0.25 25.06 -4.19
CA ALA A 58 -0.07 24.33 -2.95
C ALA A 58 0.74 25.15 -1.93
N VAL A 59 0.76 24.67 -0.68
CA VAL A 59 1.74 25.06 0.34
C VAL A 59 2.42 23.78 0.80
N VAL A 60 3.76 23.78 0.81
CA VAL A 60 4.56 22.70 1.38
C VAL A 60 5.06 23.17 2.73
N SER A 61 4.68 22.44 3.78
CA SER A 61 4.97 22.79 5.17
C SER A 61 5.83 21.71 5.83
N LEU A 62 6.89 22.13 6.52
CA LEU A 62 7.63 21.28 7.45
C LEU A 62 6.82 21.12 8.73
N THR A 63 6.44 19.89 9.02
CA THR A 63 5.85 19.51 10.31
C THR A 63 6.98 19.10 11.23
N GLY A 64 7.05 19.68 12.44
CA GLY A 64 8.03 19.28 13.43
C GLY A 64 7.90 17.79 13.76
N SER A 65 9.01 17.12 14.04
CA SER A 65 8.97 15.76 14.58
C SER A 65 8.34 15.80 15.98
N THR A 66 7.18 15.17 16.14
CA THR A 66 6.60 14.95 17.45
C THR A 66 7.39 13.83 18.13
N ALA A 67 8.09 14.13 19.21
CA ALA A 67 8.71 13.10 20.04
C ALA A 67 7.59 12.37 20.80
N GLU A 68 7.31 11.12 20.41
CA GLU A 68 6.35 10.26 21.08
C GLU A 68 7.10 9.22 21.92
N ALA A 69 6.69 9.03 23.17
CA ALA A 69 7.22 7.96 23.99
C ALA A 69 6.75 6.61 23.44
N GLN A 70 7.68 5.72 23.12
CA GLN A 70 7.38 4.37 22.64
C GLN A 70 7.96 3.34 23.60
N VAL A 71 7.19 2.28 23.85
CA VAL A 71 7.69 1.10 24.55
C VAL A 71 8.63 0.36 23.59
N THR A 72 9.93 0.35 23.90
CA THR A 72 10.95 -0.32 23.09
C THR A 72 11.19 -1.78 23.50
N ASP A 73 10.80 -2.14 24.72
CA ASP A 73 10.82 -3.50 25.25
C ASP A 73 9.52 -3.79 26.00
N GLU A 74 8.60 -4.43 25.29
CA GLU A 74 7.27 -4.79 25.80
C GLU A 74 7.34 -5.67 27.05
N ARG A 75 8.32 -6.58 27.13
CA ARG A 75 8.44 -7.52 28.23
C ARG A 75 8.97 -6.84 29.49
N ALA A 76 9.98 -5.99 29.33
CA ALA A 76 10.53 -5.22 30.43
C ALA A 76 9.48 -4.24 30.99
N PHE A 77 8.76 -3.54 30.11
CA PHE A 77 7.70 -2.62 30.49
C PHE A 77 6.55 -3.35 31.20
N THR A 78 6.03 -4.44 30.63
CA THR A 78 4.97 -5.25 31.25
C THR A 78 5.38 -5.78 32.62
N ARG A 79 6.64 -6.22 32.81
CA ARG A 79 7.11 -6.71 34.11
C ARG A 79 7.17 -5.61 35.16
N TRP A 80 7.58 -4.40 34.77
CA TRP A 80 7.58 -3.25 35.66
C TRP A 80 6.14 -2.82 36.03
N VAL A 81 5.24 -2.73 35.05
CA VAL A 81 3.81 -2.43 35.30
C VAL A 81 3.19 -3.50 36.20
N ALA A 82 3.48 -4.78 35.98
CA ALA A 82 2.97 -5.86 36.82
C ALA A 82 3.46 -5.81 38.27
N ALA A 83 4.63 -5.22 38.52
CA ALA A 83 5.19 -5.07 39.86
C ALA A 83 4.64 -3.83 40.57
N GLU A 84 4.62 -2.69 39.89
CA GLU A 84 4.24 -1.39 40.48
C GLU A 84 2.73 -1.13 40.43
N TYR A 85 2.05 -1.63 39.39
CA TYR A 85 0.64 -1.37 39.09
C TYR A 85 -0.09 -2.67 38.72
N PRO A 86 -0.20 -3.65 39.65
CA PRO A 86 -0.78 -4.95 39.35
C PRO A 86 -2.25 -4.91 38.91
N THR A 87 -2.99 -3.83 39.25
CA THR A 87 -4.38 -3.61 38.80
C THR A 87 -4.48 -3.29 37.31
N GLU A 88 -3.39 -2.82 36.69
CA GLU A 88 -3.32 -2.44 35.28
C GLU A 88 -2.91 -3.61 34.37
N VAL A 89 -2.74 -4.83 34.93
CA VAL A 89 -2.37 -6.02 34.18
C VAL A 89 -3.54 -6.99 34.08
N GLU A 90 -4.15 -7.05 32.90
CA GLU A 90 -5.20 -8.01 32.60
C GLU A 90 -4.62 -9.37 32.18
N ARG A 91 -5.02 -10.45 32.86
CA ARG A 91 -4.65 -11.82 32.51
C ARG A 91 -5.84 -12.54 31.90
N ARG A 92 -5.70 -12.99 30.65
CA ARG A 92 -6.75 -13.72 29.93
C ARG A 92 -6.31 -15.16 29.66
N PHE A 93 -7.17 -16.13 29.98
CA PHE A 93 -7.02 -17.51 29.52
C PHE A 93 -7.66 -17.63 28.14
N VAL A 94 -6.84 -17.89 27.13
CA VAL A 94 -7.32 -18.02 25.74
C VAL A 94 -7.28 -19.48 25.31
N THR A 95 -8.43 -20.04 24.97
CA THR A 95 -8.53 -21.35 24.32
C THR A 95 -8.42 -21.17 22.82
N THR A 96 -7.31 -21.61 22.23
CA THR A 96 -7.07 -21.53 20.77
C THR A 96 -6.70 -22.90 20.21
N VAL A 97 -7.14 -23.17 18.98
CA VAL A 97 -6.57 -24.27 18.18
C VAL A 97 -5.10 -23.96 17.91
N ARG A 98 -4.21 -24.95 18.03
CA ARG A 98 -2.79 -24.77 17.74
C ARG A 98 -2.62 -24.36 16.27
N PRO A 99 -1.91 -23.25 15.96
CA PRO A 99 -1.81 -22.72 14.60
C PRO A 99 -1.34 -23.75 13.57
N ALA A 100 -0.28 -24.51 13.89
CA ALA A 100 0.26 -25.55 13.02
C ALA A 100 -0.76 -26.67 12.70
N PHE A 101 -1.65 -26.99 13.65
CA PHE A 101 -2.68 -28.01 13.43
C PHE A 101 -3.79 -27.50 12.52
N ALA A 102 -4.24 -26.25 12.74
CA ALA A 102 -5.22 -25.60 11.87
C ALA A 102 -4.69 -25.44 10.45
N GLU A 103 -3.44 -24.99 10.28
CA GLU A 103 -2.79 -24.85 8.98
C GLU A 103 -2.72 -26.16 8.22
N ARG A 104 -2.33 -27.25 8.89
CA ARG A 104 -2.26 -28.58 8.28
C ARG A 104 -3.62 -29.03 7.75
N ILE A 105 -4.68 -28.95 8.56
CA ILE A 105 -6.03 -29.32 8.13
C ILE A 105 -6.46 -28.48 6.91
N LEU A 106 -6.27 -27.16 6.98
CA LEU A 106 -6.65 -26.28 5.87
C LEU A 106 -5.87 -26.56 4.59
N GLN A 107 -4.58 -26.94 4.69
CA GLN A 107 -3.77 -27.35 3.55
C GLN A 107 -4.28 -28.66 2.93
N ASP A 108 -4.60 -29.67 3.74
CA ASP A 108 -5.13 -30.96 3.27
C ASP A 108 -6.49 -30.78 2.56
N LEU A 109 -7.37 -29.98 3.15
CA LEU A 109 -8.67 -29.65 2.55
C LEU A 109 -8.50 -28.87 1.23
N THR A 110 -7.54 -27.95 1.17
CA THR A 110 -7.23 -27.19 -0.05
C THR A 110 -6.67 -28.10 -1.14
N ALA A 111 -5.77 -29.03 -0.81
CA ALA A 111 -5.14 -29.94 -1.75
C ALA A 111 -6.16 -30.92 -2.38
N THR A 112 -7.13 -31.37 -1.59
CA THR A 112 -8.17 -32.31 -2.03
C THR A 112 -9.36 -31.64 -2.71
N GLY A 113 -9.55 -30.33 -2.50
CA GLY A 113 -10.73 -29.61 -2.97
C GLY A 113 -12.01 -30.01 -2.24
N ARG A 114 -11.92 -30.65 -1.06
CA ARG A 114 -13.06 -31.14 -0.26
C ARG A 114 -13.03 -30.53 1.14
N THR A 115 -14.18 -30.50 1.79
CA THR A 115 -14.33 -30.03 3.19
C THR A 115 -14.25 -31.16 4.22
N ALA A 116 -14.12 -32.41 3.74
CA ALA A 116 -13.87 -33.57 4.58
C ALA A 116 -12.37 -33.82 4.70
N TRP A 117 -11.86 -33.88 5.93
CA TRP A 117 -10.46 -34.13 6.26
C TRP A 117 -10.28 -35.57 6.70
N THR A 118 -9.29 -36.26 6.14
CA THR A 118 -8.93 -37.61 6.59
C THR A 118 -7.84 -37.51 7.63
N ASP A 119 -8.08 -38.04 8.83
CA ASP A 119 -7.04 -38.10 9.86
C ASP A 119 -5.92 -39.06 9.41
N PRO A 120 -4.67 -38.58 9.26
CA PRO A 120 -3.56 -39.40 8.79
C PRO A 120 -3.13 -40.50 9.77
N GLN A 121 -3.51 -40.41 11.06
CA GLN A 121 -3.17 -41.42 12.05
C GLN A 121 -4.22 -42.53 12.15
N THR A 122 -5.50 -42.20 11.96
CA THR A 122 -6.61 -43.14 12.14
C THR A 122 -7.29 -43.55 10.85
N GLY A 123 -7.05 -42.81 9.76
CA GLY A 123 -7.71 -43.02 8.46
C GLY A 123 -9.19 -42.61 8.44
N VAL A 124 -9.71 -42.04 9.54
CA VAL A 124 -11.12 -41.65 9.67
C VAL A 124 -11.37 -40.35 8.91
N LEU A 125 -12.46 -40.34 8.15
CA LEU A 125 -12.93 -39.14 7.46
C LEU A 125 -13.78 -38.29 8.43
N HIS A 126 -13.38 -37.05 8.64
CA HIS A 126 -14.09 -36.07 9.43
C HIS A 126 -14.64 -34.96 8.54
N GLU A 127 -15.92 -34.63 8.67
CA GLU A 127 -16.41 -33.34 8.18
C GLU A 127 -15.88 -32.22 9.08
N VAL A 128 -15.22 -31.22 8.51
CA VAL A 128 -14.65 -30.12 9.27
C VAL A 128 -15.67 -28.97 9.34
N PRO A 129 -16.34 -28.73 10.49
CA PRO A 129 -17.34 -27.69 10.61
C PRO A 129 -16.70 -26.30 10.49
N GLY A 130 -17.43 -25.36 9.88
CA GLY A 130 -16.98 -23.97 9.72
C GLY A 130 -15.94 -23.73 8.63
N VAL A 131 -15.55 -24.76 7.86
CA VAL A 131 -14.61 -24.62 6.73
C VAL A 131 -15.37 -24.64 5.41
N ARG A 132 -15.13 -23.61 4.59
CA ARG A 132 -15.55 -23.56 3.19
C ARG A 132 -14.35 -23.38 2.29
N ILE A 133 -14.38 -24.00 1.12
CA ILE A 133 -13.40 -23.72 0.07
C ILE A 133 -13.95 -22.56 -0.75
N ALA A 134 -13.25 -21.44 -0.68
CA ALA A 134 -13.50 -20.27 -1.50
C ALA A 134 -12.21 -19.87 -2.21
N PRO A 135 -12.27 -19.27 -3.41
CA PRO A 135 -11.09 -18.72 -4.05
C PRO A 135 -10.44 -17.70 -3.09
N ARG A 136 -9.19 -17.99 -2.70
CA ARG A 136 -8.43 -17.19 -1.73
C ARG A 136 -8.25 -15.72 -2.18
N ARG A 137 -8.30 -15.47 -3.49
CA ARG A 137 -8.23 -14.14 -4.09
C ARG A 137 -9.14 -14.08 -5.31
N ALA A 138 -9.70 -12.90 -5.56
CA ALA A 138 -10.34 -12.60 -6.83
C ALA A 138 -9.33 -12.80 -7.97
N ARG A 139 -9.82 -13.20 -9.15
CA ARG A 139 -8.97 -13.25 -10.34
C ARG A 139 -8.52 -11.84 -10.68
N THR A 140 -7.21 -11.64 -10.76
CA THR A 140 -6.57 -10.38 -11.18
C THR A 140 -5.68 -10.65 -12.38
N HIS A 141 -5.36 -9.61 -13.15
CA HIS A 141 -4.36 -9.65 -14.20
C HIS A 141 -3.15 -8.77 -13.83
N SER A 142 -2.05 -8.93 -14.57
CA SER A 142 -0.83 -8.14 -14.36
C SER A 142 -0.32 -7.62 -15.70
N VAL A 143 0.11 -6.36 -15.75
CA VAL A 143 0.79 -5.80 -16.92
C VAL A 143 2.25 -6.27 -16.94
N ARG A 144 2.66 -6.91 -18.04
CA ARG A 144 4.07 -7.23 -18.32
C ARG A 144 4.50 -6.49 -19.58
N PHE A 145 5.53 -5.66 -19.45
CA PHE A 145 6.06 -4.91 -20.58
C PHE A 145 6.95 -5.79 -21.44
N ALA A 146 6.88 -5.60 -22.76
CA ALA A 146 7.91 -6.08 -23.66
C ALA A 146 9.26 -5.41 -23.36
N ARG A 147 10.37 -5.97 -23.86
CA ARG A 147 11.74 -5.51 -23.60
C ARG A 147 11.94 -4.00 -23.78
N THR A 148 11.36 -3.40 -24.82
CA THR A 148 11.43 -1.96 -25.10
C THR A 148 10.15 -1.22 -24.74
N GLY A 149 9.11 -1.91 -24.26
CA GLY A 149 7.75 -1.37 -24.18
C GLY A 149 7.64 -0.09 -23.34
N ARG A 150 8.40 0.02 -22.24
CA ARG A 150 8.43 1.24 -21.43
C ARG A 150 9.11 2.41 -22.17
N ALA A 151 10.21 2.16 -22.87
CA ALA A 151 10.91 3.17 -23.65
C ALA A 151 10.07 3.63 -24.84
N ASP A 152 9.35 2.72 -25.49
CA ASP A 152 8.43 3.03 -26.58
C ASP A 152 7.27 3.90 -26.11
N ILE A 153 6.70 3.60 -24.94
CA ILE A 153 5.67 4.44 -24.31
C ILE A 153 6.23 5.82 -23.94
N ALA A 154 7.44 5.89 -23.36
CA ALA A 154 8.06 7.16 -23.01
C ALA A 154 8.33 8.05 -24.24
N ARG A 155 8.76 7.45 -25.35
CA ARG A 155 8.90 8.15 -26.63
C ARG A 155 7.56 8.62 -27.17
N ALA A 156 6.56 7.75 -27.22
CA ALA A 156 5.21 8.12 -27.66
C ALA A 156 4.58 9.22 -26.78
N TRP A 157 4.90 9.25 -25.49
CA TRP A 157 4.52 10.33 -24.57
C TRP A 157 5.17 11.65 -24.98
N HIS A 158 6.50 11.65 -25.17
CA HIS A 158 7.27 12.82 -25.55
C HIS A 158 6.82 13.40 -26.91
N ASP A 159 6.52 12.51 -27.86
CA ASP A 159 6.07 12.87 -29.21
C ASP A 159 4.59 13.30 -29.26
N GLY A 160 3.88 13.28 -28.13
CA GLY A 160 2.46 13.67 -28.04
C GLY A 160 1.46 12.64 -28.58
N HIS A 161 1.93 11.47 -29.02
CA HIS A 161 1.11 10.40 -29.62
C HIS A 161 0.17 9.69 -28.62
N LEU A 162 0.35 9.90 -27.31
CA LEU A 162 -0.49 9.28 -26.27
C LEU A 162 -1.69 10.13 -25.84
N THR A 163 -1.79 11.37 -26.32
CA THR A 163 -2.84 12.34 -25.92
C THR A 163 -4.24 11.80 -26.20
N ALA A 164 -4.42 11.07 -27.31
CA ALA A 164 -5.70 10.48 -27.69
C ALA A 164 -6.07 9.19 -26.92
N LEU A 165 -5.10 8.54 -26.26
CA LEU A 165 -5.26 7.16 -25.76
C LEU A 165 -5.36 7.07 -24.23
N ALA A 166 -4.68 7.95 -23.49
CA ALA A 166 -4.36 7.60 -22.10
C ALA A 166 -4.57 8.70 -21.07
N LEU A 167 -4.55 9.99 -21.42
CA LEU A 167 -4.62 11.00 -20.39
C LEU A 167 -6.03 11.14 -19.80
N PRO A 168 -6.19 10.98 -18.47
CA PRO A 168 -7.45 11.31 -17.85
C PRO A 168 -7.69 12.81 -18.03
N HIS A 169 -8.91 13.19 -18.42
CA HIS A 169 -9.36 14.55 -18.22
C HIS A 169 -9.37 14.77 -16.70
N LEU A 170 -8.47 15.62 -16.20
CA LEU A 170 -8.50 16.07 -14.82
C LEU A 170 -9.73 16.99 -14.70
N PRO A 171 -10.82 16.56 -14.03
CA PRO A 171 -11.97 17.43 -13.85
C PRO A 171 -11.51 18.67 -13.10
N ALA A 172 -11.98 19.85 -13.53
CA ALA A 172 -11.86 21.05 -12.72
C ALA A 172 -12.55 20.75 -11.37
N ASP A 173 -11.84 20.99 -10.27
CA ASP A 173 -12.39 20.81 -8.94
C ASP A 173 -13.66 21.67 -8.81
N PRO A 174 -14.84 21.10 -8.50
CA PRO A 174 -16.01 21.89 -8.14
C PRO A 174 -15.72 22.51 -6.78
N GLY A 175 -14.97 23.60 -6.78
CA GLY A 175 -14.52 24.29 -5.58
C GLY A 175 -15.68 24.47 -4.59
N LYS A 176 -15.40 24.16 -3.33
CA LYS A 176 -16.28 24.45 -2.20
C LYS A 176 -16.63 25.95 -2.29
N SER A 177 -17.90 26.24 -2.56
CA SER A 177 -18.42 27.62 -2.59
C SER A 177 -18.07 28.36 -1.29
N PRO A 178 -17.81 29.68 -1.36
CA PRO A 178 -17.55 30.52 -0.19
C PRO A 178 -18.70 30.50 0.82
#